data_AF-A0A7V9VYD6-F1
#
_entry.id   AF-A0A7V9VYD6-F1
#
_cell.length_a   1.000
_cell.length_b   1.000
_cell.length_c   1.000
_cell.angle_alpha   90.00
_cell.angle_beta   90.00
_cell.angle_gamma   90.00
#
_symmetry.space_group_name_H-M   'P 1'
#
loop_
_entity.id
_entity.type
_entity.pdbx_description
1 polymer ?
#
loop_
_entity_poly.entity_id
_entity_poly.type
_entity_poly.pdbx_seq_one_letter_code
_entity_poly.pdbx_strand_id
1 'polypeptide(L)'
;MSLTHLNQRGEAHMVDVADKRETRREAVASGHVVMRRETLALLSEGGLPKGDVLATARIAGIQAAKRTHELIPLCHALPLSKVAVDFHLDTDNSRVEVTATCRLNGRTGVEMEALTAVSVACLTLYDMCKAVDKEMVIGAIQVDAKRGGKSGDYQRHPDAAAAPIVTGEGAAGQVSVGSRCDIDSPCVRVKFLAELRERLGISDLAVPLDSLPSTDVGSLKSALAKRDTRLSKLTEGRVLCAVNQVMAHDATPITNDDEVAFFPPVTGG
;
A
#
# COMPACT_ATOMS: atom_id res chain seq x y z
N MET A 1 -6.81 -15.10 8.92
CA MET A 1 -5.84 -14.57 9.90
C MET A 1 -6.57 -13.57 10.78
N SER A 2 -6.45 -13.64 12.11
CA SER A 2 -7.01 -12.62 13.00
C SER A 2 -6.10 -11.39 12.98
N LEU A 3 -6.65 -10.20 12.74
CA LEU A 3 -5.91 -8.94 12.84
C LEU A 3 -5.50 -8.74 14.30
N THR A 4 -4.21 -8.75 14.60
CA THR A 4 -3.73 -8.70 15.99
C THR A 4 -3.82 -7.30 16.61
N HIS A 5 -3.91 -6.25 15.78
CA HIS A 5 -3.94 -4.85 16.22
C HIS A 5 -5.34 -4.27 16.43
N LEU A 6 -6.39 -5.08 16.26
CA LEU A 6 -7.77 -4.68 16.52
C LEU A 6 -8.30 -5.51 17.68
N ASN A 7 -9.01 -4.87 18.62
CA ASN A 7 -9.72 -5.59 19.67
C ASN A 7 -11.04 -6.20 19.14
N GLN A 8 -11.80 -6.89 19.99
CA GLN A 8 -13.06 -7.54 19.61
C GLN A 8 -14.15 -6.57 19.11
N ARG A 9 -13.97 -5.26 19.34
CA ARG A 9 -14.86 -4.18 18.89
C ARG A 9 -14.36 -3.49 17.61
N GLY A 10 -13.19 -3.90 17.09
CA GLY A 10 -12.57 -3.29 15.92
C GLY A 10 -11.73 -2.05 16.23
N GLU A 11 -11.45 -1.74 17.51
CA GLU A 11 -10.67 -0.57 17.90
C GLU A 11 -9.17 -0.91 17.90
N ALA A 12 -8.34 0.08 17.54
CA ALA A 12 -6.88 -0.03 17.57
C ALA A 12 -6.36 -0.36 18.98
N HIS A 13 -5.54 -1.40 19.09
CA HIS A 13 -4.93 -1.83 20.35
C HIS A 13 -3.50 -2.34 20.11
N MET A 14 -2.58 -1.94 20.99
CA MET A 14 -1.20 -2.44 20.98
C MET A 14 -1.15 -3.84 21.58
N VAL A 15 -0.73 -4.83 20.79
CA VAL A 15 -0.66 -6.24 21.22
C VAL A 15 0.20 -6.40 22.47
N ASP A 16 -0.33 -7.05 23.50
CA ASP A 16 0.49 -7.44 24.65
C ASP A 16 1.48 -8.54 24.24
N VAL A 17 2.75 -8.32 24.60
CA VAL A 17 3.87 -9.22 24.32
C VAL A 17 4.56 -9.69 25.59
N ALA A 18 4.02 -9.38 26.77
CA ALA A 18 4.62 -9.68 28.07
C ALA A 18 5.01 -11.17 28.20
N ASP A 19 4.12 -12.08 27.82
CA ASP A 19 4.35 -13.53 27.97
C ASP A 19 5.20 -14.15 26.84
N LYS A 20 5.58 -13.37 25.82
CA LYS A 20 6.43 -13.87 24.74
C LYS A 20 7.88 -13.96 25.23
N ARG A 21 8.56 -15.06 24.89
CA ARG A 21 9.98 -15.22 25.16
C ARG A 21 10.82 -14.19 24.39
N GLU A 22 11.86 -13.69 25.04
CA GLU A 22 12.87 -12.86 24.40
C GLU A 22 13.79 -13.72 23.55
N THR A 23 14.00 -13.29 22.31
CA THR A 23 14.89 -13.96 21.35
C THR A 23 15.71 -12.91 20.61
N ARG A 24 16.85 -13.32 20.05
CA ARG A 24 17.58 -12.49 19.08
C ARG A 24 16.71 -12.26 17.86
N ARG A 25 16.60 -11.00 17.44
CA ARG A 25 15.78 -10.56 16.32
C ARG A 25 16.56 -9.61 15.44
N GLU A 26 16.32 -9.73 14.15
CA GLU A 26 17.00 -8.97 13.13
C GLU A 26 16.04 -8.73 11.98
N ALA A 27 16.08 -7.53 11.40
CA ALA A 27 15.39 -7.23 10.16
C ALA A 27 16.30 -6.41 9.25
N VAL A 28 16.21 -6.69 7.95
CA VAL A 28 16.86 -5.96 6.88
C VAL A 28 15.76 -5.40 5.97
N ALA A 29 15.83 -4.11 5.69
CA ALA A 29 14.95 -3.45 4.75
C ALA A 29 15.79 -2.69 3.72
N SER A 30 15.23 -2.53 2.53
CA SER A 30 15.81 -1.72 1.46
C SER A 30 14.80 -0.74 0.90
N GLY A 31 15.31 0.22 0.14
CA GLY A 31 14.56 1.19 -0.66
C GLY A 31 15.54 1.93 -1.56
N HIS A 32 15.04 2.78 -2.44
CA HIS A 32 15.92 3.59 -3.29
C HIS A 32 15.35 4.98 -3.57
N VAL A 33 16.23 5.87 -4.01
CA VAL A 33 15.88 7.18 -4.56
C VAL A 33 16.40 7.26 -5.99
N VAL A 34 15.48 7.28 -6.96
CA VAL A 34 15.81 7.55 -8.37
C VAL A 34 15.99 9.06 -8.54
N MET A 35 17.02 9.46 -9.28
CA MET A 35 17.37 10.86 -9.54
C MET A 35 17.98 11.01 -10.93
N ARG A 36 18.17 12.25 -11.39
CA ARG A 36 18.90 12.50 -12.63
C ARG A 36 20.36 12.06 -12.54
N ARG A 37 20.94 11.64 -13.67
CA ARG A 37 22.33 11.16 -13.73
C ARG A 37 23.32 12.23 -13.26
N GLU A 38 23.05 13.48 -13.62
CA GLU A 38 23.85 14.63 -13.21
C GLU A 38 23.79 14.83 -11.69
N THR A 39 22.63 14.58 -11.07
CA THR A 39 22.49 14.65 -9.61
C THR A 39 23.24 13.54 -8.91
N LEU A 40 23.18 12.31 -9.45
CA LEU A 40 23.95 11.19 -8.92
C LEU A 40 25.47 11.41 -9.06
N ALA A 41 25.91 11.98 -10.18
CA ALA A 41 27.31 12.36 -10.40
C ALA A 41 27.78 13.40 -9.37
N LEU A 42 27.00 14.47 -9.16
CA LEU A 42 27.29 15.47 -8.12
C LEU A 42 27.35 14.86 -6.72
N LEU A 43 26.46 13.91 -6.41
CA LEU A 43 26.48 13.18 -5.15
C LEU A 43 27.75 12.36 -4.98
N SER A 44 28.17 11.64 -6.03
CA SER A 44 29.39 10.80 -6.02
C SER A 44 30.67 11.62 -5.90
N GLU A 45 30.69 12.81 -6.49
CA GLU A 45 31.86 13.71 -6.49
C GLU A 45 31.90 14.62 -5.26
N GLY A 46 30.85 14.62 -4.41
CA GLY A 46 30.74 15.51 -3.27
C GLY A 46 30.46 16.98 -3.65
N GLY A 47 30.00 17.24 -4.88
CA GLY A 47 29.74 18.57 -5.43
C GLY A 47 28.40 19.19 -5.04
N LEU A 48 27.68 18.60 -4.08
CA LEU A 48 26.37 19.10 -3.66
C LEU A 48 26.49 20.31 -2.69
N PRO A 49 25.60 21.32 -2.78
CA PRO A 49 25.73 22.56 -1.99
C PRO A 49 25.61 22.37 -0.47
N LYS A 50 25.05 21.25 -0.02
CA LYS A 50 24.68 21.00 1.38
C LYS A 50 25.68 20.11 2.15
N GLY A 51 26.86 19.85 1.60
CA GLY A 51 27.90 19.05 2.26
C GLY A 51 27.69 17.53 2.12
N ASP A 52 28.11 16.76 3.14
CA ASP A 52 28.09 15.29 3.10
C ASP A 52 26.67 14.73 3.24
N VAL A 53 26.05 14.49 2.10
CA VAL A 53 24.67 14.01 1.98
C VAL A 53 24.50 12.59 2.50
N LEU A 54 25.44 11.68 2.18
CA LEU A 54 25.34 10.28 2.59
C LEU A 54 25.55 10.12 4.09
N ALA A 55 26.50 10.84 4.69
CA ALA A 55 26.68 10.82 6.14
C ALA A 55 25.45 11.39 6.87
N THR A 56 24.89 12.49 6.36
CA THR A 56 23.68 13.09 6.93
C THR A 56 22.49 12.11 6.86
N ALA A 57 22.26 11.49 5.70
CA ALA A 57 21.21 10.49 5.53
C ALA A 57 21.41 9.26 6.42
N ARG A 58 22.67 8.82 6.63
CA ARG A 58 23.01 7.72 7.54
C ARG A 58 22.59 8.03 8.98
N ILE A 59 22.97 9.21 9.46
CA ILE A 59 22.64 9.65 10.83
C ILE A 59 21.13 9.78 10.98
N ALA A 60 20.44 10.35 9.99
CA ALA A 60 18.99 10.48 9.99
C ALA A 60 18.29 9.11 10.07
N GLY A 61 18.71 8.14 9.25
CA GLY A 61 18.17 6.77 9.31
C GLY A 61 18.41 6.08 10.66
N ILE A 62 19.60 6.24 11.25
CA ILE A 62 19.92 5.69 12.60
C ILE A 62 19.06 6.34 13.68
N GLN A 63 18.85 7.65 13.62
CA GLN A 63 17.97 8.34 14.56
C GLN A 63 16.51 7.91 14.40
N ALA A 64 16.05 7.75 13.16
CA ALA A 64 14.69 7.33 12.84
C ALA A 64 14.37 5.93 13.37
N ALA A 65 15.27 4.96 13.20
CA ALA A 65 15.10 3.62 13.76
C ALA A 65 14.78 3.65 15.26
N LYS A 66 15.52 4.46 16.03
CA LYS A 66 15.34 4.59 17.49
C LYS A 66 14.02 5.27 17.88
N ARG A 67 13.41 6.03 16.97
CA ARG A 67 12.17 6.80 17.19
C ARG A 67 10.97 6.18 16.47
N THR A 68 11.08 4.96 15.96
CA THR A 68 10.01 4.26 15.23
C THR A 68 8.70 4.22 16.00
N HIS A 69 8.76 3.94 17.31
CA HIS A 69 7.60 3.88 18.20
C HIS A 69 6.91 5.25 18.42
N GLU A 70 7.60 6.36 18.17
CA GLU A 70 6.99 7.70 18.20
C GLU A 70 6.23 8.01 16.91
N LEU A 71 6.57 7.34 15.81
CA LEU A 71 6.03 7.58 14.47
C LEU A 71 4.91 6.59 14.10
N ILE A 72 5.06 5.32 14.50
CA ILE A 72 4.12 4.24 14.19
C ILE A 72 3.26 3.95 15.43
N PRO A 73 1.96 4.33 15.43
CA PRO A 73 1.15 4.43 16.65
C PRO A 73 1.06 3.19 17.55
N LEU A 74 1.15 1.99 16.98
CA LEU A 74 0.99 0.72 17.71
C LEU A 74 2.29 -0.10 17.81
N CYS A 75 3.43 0.50 17.47
CA CYS A 75 4.73 -0.13 17.70
C CYS A 75 5.13 -0.03 19.17
N HIS A 76 5.72 -1.10 19.69
CA HIS A 76 6.34 -1.10 21.00
C HIS A 76 7.61 -0.23 20.99
N ALA A 77 7.93 0.39 22.13
CA ALA A 77 9.26 0.97 22.34
C ALA A 77 10.28 -0.16 22.54
N LEU A 78 11.34 -0.19 21.73
CA LEU A 78 12.30 -1.29 21.68
C LEU A 78 13.75 -0.82 21.92
N PRO A 79 14.51 -1.45 22.84
CA PRO A 79 15.91 -1.13 23.06
C PRO A 79 16.77 -1.78 21.96
N LEU A 80 16.96 -1.05 20.85
CA LEU A 80 17.78 -1.50 19.72
C LEU A 80 19.24 -1.70 20.14
N SER A 81 19.78 -2.87 19.80
CA SER A 81 21.19 -3.23 20.06
C SER A 81 22.13 -2.86 18.90
N LYS A 82 21.59 -2.78 17.67
CA LYS A 82 22.33 -2.35 16.47
C LYS A 82 21.37 -1.70 15.49
N VAL A 83 21.83 -0.61 14.88
CA VAL A 83 21.28 -0.04 13.66
C VAL A 83 22.44 0.22 12.71
N ALA A 84 22.35 -0.28 11.48
CA ALA A 84 23.25 0.05 10.39
C ALA A 84 22.41 0.52 9.19
N VAL A 85 22.88 1.55 8.50
CA VAL A 85 22.25 2.10 7.30
C VAL A 85 23.35 2.28 6.28
N ASP A 86 23.25 1.67 5.12
CA ASP A 86 24.27 1.62 4.07
C ASP A 86 23.70 2.10 2.73
N PHE A 87 24.58 2.59 1.87
CA PHE A 87 24.22 3.21 0.60
C PHE A 87 25.03 2.58 -0.54
N HIS A 88 24.37 2.32 -1.66
CA HIS A 88 25.02 1.94 -2.91
C HIS A 88 24.58 2.89 -4.02
N LEU A 89 25.54 3.45 -4.76
CA LEU A 89 25.26 4.32 -5.90
C LEU A 89 25.18 3.46 -7.16
N ASP A 90 23.96 3.24 -7.64
CA ASP A 90 23.67 2.47 -8.85
C ASP A 90 23.64 3.44 -10.04
N THR A 91 24.78 3.56 -10.70
CA THR A 91 24.99 4.46 -11.85
C THR A 91 24.19 4.05 -13.08
N ASP A 92 23.95 2.75 -13.25
CA ASP A 92 23.27 2.20 -14.42
C ASP A 92 21.79 2.57 -14.40
N ASN A 93 21.17 2.47 -13.22
CA ASN A 93 19.76 2.81 -13.00
C ASN A 93 19.54 4.23 -12.45
N SER A 94 20.61 5.03 -12.31
CA SER A 94 20.55 6.42 -11.83
C SER A 94 19.83 6.57 -10.49
N ARG A 95 20.24 5.75 -9.50
CA ARG A 95 19.59 5.73 -8.18
C ARG A 95 20.57 5.51 -7.04
N VAL A 96 20.16 5.91 -5.84
CA VAL A 96 20.83 5.56 -4.59
C VAL A 96 20.01 4.45 -3.93
N GLU A 97 20.60 3.27 -3.79
CA GLU A 97 20.01 2.19 -3.00
C GLU A 97 20.38 2.38 -1.52
N VAL A 98 19.40 2.20 -0.65
CA VAL A 98 19.53 2.33 0.80
C VAL A 98 19.17 1.00 1.43
N THR A 99 20.04 0.47 2.28
CA THR A 99 19.78 -0.73 3.07
C THR A 99 19.90 -0.42 4.55
N ALA A 100 18.95 -0.84 5.37
CA ALA A 100 19.03 -0.73 6.82
C ALA A 100 18.92 -2.10 7.49
N THR A 101 19.78 -2.35 8.48
CA THR A 101 19.73 -3.53 9.34
C THR A 101 19.53 -3.12 10.80
N CYS A 102 18.45 -3.61 11.42
CA CYS A 102 18.15 -3.41 12.84
C CYS A 102 18.22 -4.73 13.62
N ARG A 103 18.73 -4.70 14.86
CA ARG A 103 18.81 -5.89 15.73
C ARG A 103 18.50 -5.58 17.18
N LEU A 104 17.91 -6.54 17.88
CA LEU A 104 17.73 -6.54 19.34
C LEU A 104 17.58 -7.95 19.90
N ASN A 105 17.57 -8.05 21.24
CA ASN A 105 17.01 -9.19 21.95
C ASN A 105 15.67 -8.75 22.56
N GLY A 106 14.56 -9.40 22.19
CA GLY A 106 13.25 -8.91 22.60
C GLY A 106 12.08 -9.79 22.16
N ARG A 107 10.86 -9.30 22.46
CA ARG A 107 9.61 -10.06 22.40
C ARG A 107 8.82 -9.87 21.11
N THR A 108 9.14 -8.82 20.36
CA THR A 108 8.54 -8.48 19.06
C THR A 108 9.64 -8.15 18.06
N GLY A 109 9.29 -8.21 16.76
CA GLY A 109 10.21 -8.00 15.65
C GLY A 109 10.69 -6.55 15.52
N VAL A 110 11.59 -6.31 14.57
CA VAL A 110 12.22 -5.00 14.29
C VAL A 110 12.08 -4.57 12.81
N GLU A 111 11.09 -5.13 12.12
CA GLU A 111 10.79 -4.81 10.72
C GLU A 111 10.50 -3.32 10.55
N MET A 112 9.72 -2.75 11.48
CA MET A 112 9.33 -1.34 11.43
C MET A 112 10.52 -0.41 11.64
N GLU A 113 11.47 -0.77 12.51
CA GLU A 113 12.68 0.01 12.74
C GLU A 113 13.56 0.04 11.49
N ALA A 114 13.70 -1.10 10.79
CA ALA A 114 14.44 -1.17 9.54
C ALA A 114 13.75 -0.36 8.41
N LEU A 115 12.43 -0.51 8.24
CA LEU A 115 11.65 0.26 7.25
C LEU A 115 11.70 1.76 7.51
N THR A 116 11.57 2.17 8.77
CA THR A 116 11.60 3.59 9.16
C THR A 116 12.98 4.19 8.90
N ALA A 117 14.06 3.45 9.20
CA ALA A 117 15.43 3.88 8.91
C ALA A 117 15.64 4.14 7.41
N VAL A 118 15.24 3.20 6.54
CA VAL A 118 15.32 3.36 5.08
C VAL A 118 14.49 4.57 4.64
N SER A 119 13.25 4.67 5.09
CA SER A 119 12.33 5.73 4.70
C SER A 119 12.88 7.11 4.99
N VAL A 120 13.38 7.32 6.21
CA VAL A 120 13.91 8.62 6.63
C VAL A 120 15.27 8.92 5.99
N ALA A 121 16.11 7.91 5.77
CA ALA A 121 17.34 8.07 5.00
C ALA A 121 17.01 8.54 3.56
N CYS A 122 16.05 7.91 2.88
CA CYS A 122 15.59 8.34 1.56
C CYS A 122 15.00 9.77 1.56
N LEU A 123 14.18 10.12 2.56
CA LEU A 123 13.66 11.48 2.71
C LEU A 123 14.78 12.50 2.93
N THR A 124 15.83 12.11 3.65
CA THR A 124 16.98 12.98 3.88
C THR A 124 17.81 13.15 2.62
N LEU A 125 18.04 12.09 1.85
CA LEU A 125 18.65 12.20 0.51
C LEU A 125 17.86 13.17 -0.37
N TYR A 126 16.53 13.04 -0.37
CA TYR A 126 15.66 13.96 -1.10
C TYR A 126 15.86 15.41 -0.61
N ASP A 127 15.79 15.67 0.70
CA ASP A 127 15.95 17.03 1.25
C ASP A 127 17.29 17.69 0.86
N MET A 128 18.34 16.89 0.87
CA MET A 128 19.71 17.32 0.59
C MET A 128 19.94 17.58 -0.91
N CYS A 129 19.25 16.86 -1.79
CA CYS A 129 19.41 16.98 -3.25
C CYS A 129 18.31 17.83 -3.93
N LYS A 130 17.18 18.14 -3.28
CA LYS A 130 16.02 18.81 -3.93
C LYS A 130 16.30 20.19 -4.54
N ALA A 131 17.41 20.84 -4.16
CA ALA A 131 17.82 22.11 -4.75
C ALA A 131 18.32 21.94 -6.20
N VAL A 132 18.95 20.80 -6.49
CA VAL A 132 19.45 20.46 -7.84
C VAL A 132 18.47 19.58 -8.60
N ASP A 133 17.70 18.74 -7.88
CA ASP A 133 16.75 17.82 -8.49
C ASP A 133 15.43 17.65 -7.74
N LYS A 134 14.34 18.18 -8.29
CA LYS A 134 13.00 18.12 -7.67
C LYS A 134 12.16 16.94 -8.14
N GLU A 135 12.60 16.21 -9.17
CA GLU A 135 11.85 15.11 -9.78
C GLU A 135 12.25 13.74 -9.22
N MET A 136 13.08 13.72 -8.16
CA MET A 136 13.51 12.48 -7.53
C MET A 136 12.32 11.67 -7.01
N VAL A 137 12.39 10.34 -7.14
CA VAL A 137 11.34 9.43 -6.71
C VAL A 137 11.89 8.46 -5.67
N ILE A 138 11.24 8.41 -4.51
CA ILE A 138 11.52 7.41 -3.47
C ILE A 138 10.66 6.18 -3.77
N GLY A 139 11.28 5.00 -3.83
CA GLY A 139 10.60 3.77 -4.26
C GLY A 139 11.09 2.50 -3.56
N ALA A 140 10.32 1.44 -3.78
CA ALA A 140 10.60 0.06 -3.34
C ALA A 140 11.04 -0.08 -1.87
N ILE A 141 10.43 0.69 -0.96
CA ILE A 141 10.69 0.52 0.48
C ILE A 141 10.04 -0.78 0.94
N GLN A 142 10.86 -1.73 1.39
CA GLN A 142 10.40 -3.09 1.66
C GLN A 142 11.32 -3.83 2.65
N VAL A 143 10.79 -4.87 3.31
CA VAL A 143 11.58 -5.79 4.15
C VAL A 143 12.19 -6.86 3.26
N ASP A 144 13.50 -7.03 3.31
CA ASP A 144 14.23 -8.06 2.54
C ASP A 144 14.46 -9.32 3.36
N ALA A 145 14.69 -9.17 4.66
CA ALA A 145 14.92 -10.28 5.54
C ALA A 145 14.42 -9.99 6.95
N LYS A 146 13.97 -11.03 7.65
CA LYS A 146 13.68 -11.00 9.08
C LYS A 146 14.16 -12.31 9.68
N ARG A 147 14.72 -12.25 10.88
CA ARG A 147 15.12 -13.44 11.64
C ARG A 147 14.56 -13.41 13.06
N GLY A 148 14.21 -14.60 13.55
CA GLY A 148 13.77 -14.82 14.93
C GLY A 148 12.30 -14.49 15.22
N GLY A 149 11.84 -14.99 16.37
CA GLY A 149 10.44 -14.95 16.77
C GLY A 149 9.62 -16.14 16.29
N LYS A 150 8.36 -16.23 16.74
CA LYS A 150 7.48 -17.37 16.48
C LYS A 150 7.18 -17.61 14.99
N SER A 151 7.14 -16.55 14.19
CA SER A 151 6.83 -16.62 12.75
C SER A 151 7.99 -17.17 11.91
N GLY A 152 9.16 -17.42 12.51
CA GLY A 152 10.34 -17.90 11.80
C GLY A 152 11.08 -16.81 11.02
N ASP A 153 12.08 -17.26 10.27
CA ASP A 153 12.88 -16.41 9.39
C ASP A 153 12.11 -16.17 8.07
N TYR A 154 12.20 -14.94 7.57
CA TYR A 154 11.67 -14.53 6.28
C TYR A 154 12.82 -14.01 5.42
N GLN A 155 12.82 -14.40 4.15
CA GLN A 155 13.70 -13.88 3.12
C GLN A 155 12.83 -13.53 1.91
N ARG A 156 12.98 -12.32 1.39
CA ARG A 156 12.32 -11.89 0.15
C ARG A 156 12.92 -12.66 -1.02
N HIS A 157 12.05 -13.27 -1.83
CA HIS A 157 12.44 -13.87 -3.09
C HIS A 157 12.44 -12.79 -4.19
N PRO A 158 13.52 -12.68 -4.99
CA PRO A 158 13.66 -11.62 -6.01
C PRO A 158 12.60 -11.68 -7.12
N ASP A 159 12.00 -12.85 -7.37
CA ASP A 159 10.95 -13.04 -8.39
C ASP A 159 9.54 -12.67 -7.91
N ALA A 160 9.39 -12.24 -6.66
CA ALA A 160 8.14 -11.65 -6.18
C ALA A 160 8.04 -10.19 -6.64
N ALA A 161 8.12 -9.95 -7.95
CA ALA A 161 7.50 -8.77 -8.52
C ALA A 161 6.08 -8.74 -7.98
N ALA A 162 5.71 -7.64 -7.33
CA ALA A 162 4.41 -7.49 -6.70
C ALA A 162 3.31 -7.66 -7.76
N ALA A 163 2.84 -8.90 -7.92
CA ALA A 163 1.51 -9.11 -8.44
C ALA A 163 0.59 -8.28 -7.51
N PRO A 164 -0.34 -7.49 -8.07
CA PRO A 164 -1.30 -6.79 -7.25
C PRO A 164 -1.90 -7.79 -6.26
N ILE A 165 -2.08 -7.38 -5.01
CA ILE A 165 -2.75 -8.22 -4.01
C ILE A 165 -4.18 -8.43 -4.51
N VAL A 166 -4.40 -9.49 -5.28
CA VAL A 166 -5.71 -9.95 -5.72
C VAL A 166 -6.27 -10.75 -4.54
N THR A 167 -7.27 -10.18 -3.88
CA THR A 167 -8.06 -10.92 -2.89
C THR A 167 -9.05 -11.83 -3.64
N GLY A 168 -8.56 -12.97 -4.12
CA GLY A 168 -9.35 -14.01 -4.78
C GLY A 168 -8.46 -15.12 -5.32
N GLU A 169 -8.92 -16.38 -5.23
CA GLU A 169 -8.27 -17.52 -5.86
C GLU A 169 -8.44 -17.45 -7.38
N GLY A 170 -7.43 -16.92 -8.07
CA GLY A 170 -7.30 -17.02 -9.53
C GLY A 170 -5.92 -17.60 -9.84
N ALA A 171 -5.87 -18.76 -10.49
CA ALA A 171 -4.61 -19.35 -10.93
C ALA A 171 -3.90 -18.44 -11.94
N ALA A 172 -2.59 -18.27 -11.76
CA ALA A 172 -1.76 -17.39 -12.57
C ALA A 172 -1.72 -17.83 -14.05
N GLY A 173 -1.76 -16.86 -14.97
CA GLY A 173 -1.33 -17.06 -16.36
C GLY A 173 -2.40 -16.95 -17.44
N GLN A 174 -3.68 -16.83 -17.08
CA GLN A 174 -4.71 -16.35 -18.01
C GLN A 174 -5.56 -15.34 -17.26
N VAL A 175 -5.36 -14.05 -17.54
CA VAL A 175 -6.51 -13.16 -17.49
C VAL A 175 -7.41 -13.66 -18.60
N SER A 176 -8.30 -14.60 -18.29
CA SER A 176 -9.52 -14.67 -19.07
C SER A 176 -10.13 -13.29 -18.87
N VAL A 177 -10.09 -12.47 -19.93
CA VAL A 177 -11.11 -11.45 -20.10
C VAL A 177 -12.40 -12.24 -20.04
N GLY A 178 -12.98 -12.35 -18.83
CA GLY A 178 -14.29 -12.96 -18.66
C GLY A 178 -15.17 -12.32 -19.71
N SER A 179 -15.98 -13.14 -20.39
CA SER A 179 -16.84 -12.70 -21.49
C SER A 179 -17.41 -11.31 -21.17
N ARG A 180 -17.13 -10.36 -22.06
CA ARG A 180 -17.26 -8.91 -21.80
C ARG A 180 -18.68 -8.51 -21.40
N CYS A 181 -19.65 -9.33 -21.73
CA CYS A 181 -20.96 -9.50 -21.12
C CYS A 181 -21.53 -10.76 -21.79
N ASP A 182 -22.21 -11.65 -21.05
CA ASP A 182 -22.97 -12.76 -21.65
C ASP A 182 -24.35 -12.27 -22.19
N ILE A 183 -24.42 -10.99 -22.58
CA ILE A 183 -25.65 -10.34 -23.06
C ILE A 183 -25.31 -9.73 -24.42
N ASP A 184 -26.06 -10.10 -25.47
CA ASP A 184 -25.90 -9.63 -26.86
C ASP A 184 -26.26 -8.13 -27.07
N SER A 185 -26.22 -7.30 -26.02
CA SER A 185 -26.66 -5.90 -26.05
C SER A 185 -25.71 -5.00 -25.25
N PRO A 186 -25.59 -3.69 -25.59
CA PRO A 186 -24.74 -2.76 -24.85
C PRO A 186 -25.03 -2.80 -23.36
N CYS A 187 -24.03 -3.07 -22.55
CA CYS A 187 -24.16 -3.28 -21.11
C CYS A 187 -23.11 -2.46 -20.35
N VAL A 188 -23.41 -2.13 -19.10
CA VAL A 188 -22.43 -1.61 -18.13
C VAL A 188 -22.16 -2.65 -17.06
N ARG A 189 -20.90 -2.80 -16.65
CA ARG A 189 -20.53 -3.70 -15.55
C ARG A 189 -20.69 -2.98 -14.23
N VAL A 190 -21.37 -3.62 -13.29
CA VAL A 190 -21.55 -3.12 -11.94
C VAL A 190 -20.84 -4.03 -10.96
N LYS A 191 -19.97 -3.48 -10.13
CA LYS A 191 -19.30 -4.19 -9.02
C LYS A 191 -19.82 -3.72 -7.67
N PHE A 192 -19.95 -4.66 -6.74
CA PHE A 192 -20.23 -4.38 -5.34
C PHE A 192 -19.00 -4.74 -4.50
N LEU A 193 -18.55 -3.83 -3.64
CA LEU A 193 -17.32 -3.99 -2.87
C LEU A 193 -17.60 -3.99 -1.35
N ALA A 194 -16.63 -4.49 -0.58
CA ALA A 194 -16.65 -4.53 0.89
C ALA A 194 -17.96 -5.14 1.46
N GLU A 195 -18.48 -4.59 2.56
CA GLU A 195 -19.72 -5.06 3.21
C GLU A 195 -20.90 -5.14 2.23
N LEU A 196 -20.94 -4.27 1.21
CA LEU A 196 -22.02 -4.29 0.22
C LEU A 196 -22.02 -5.60 -0.58
N ARG A 197 -20.85 -6.12 -0.94
CA ARG A 197 -20.70 -7.42 -1.61
C ARG A 197 -21.20 -8.56 -0.72
N GLU A 198 -20.76 -8.56 0.53
CA GLU A 198 -21.08 -9.62 1.51
C GLU A 198 -22.59 -9.64 1.81
N ARG A 199 -23.19 -8.47 1.96
CA ARG A 199 -24.63 -8.32 2.23
C ARG A 199 -25.50 -8.73 1.05
N LEU A 200 -25.07 -8.44 -0.18
CA LEU A 200 -25.83 -8.76 -1.39
C LEU A 200 -25.62 -10.21 -1.83
N GLY A 201 -24.49 -10.83 -1.48
CA GLY A 201 -24.08 -12.14 -1.98
C GLY A 201 -23.77 -12.13 -3.48
N ILE A 202 -23.50 -10.95 -4.05
CA ILE A 202 -23.24 -10.73 -5.48
C ILE A 202 -21.99 -9.84 -5.58
N SER A 203 -20.98 -10.30 -6.33
CA SER A 203 -19.74 -9.54 -6.59
C SER A 203 -19.92 -8.51 -7.69
N ASP A 204 -20.62 -8.91 -8.74
CA ASP A 204 -20.80 -8.11 -9.93
C ASP A 204 -22.00 -8.58 -10.75
N LEU A 205 -22.48 -7.70 -11.62
CA LEU A 205 -23.54 -7.98 -12.58
C LEU A 205 -23.39 -7.10 -13.83
N ALA A 206 -24.03 -7.52 -14.93
CA ALA A 206 -24.18 -6.71 -16.13
C ALA A 206 -25.59 -6.10 -16.19
N VAL A 207 -25.66 -4.80 -16.54
CA VAL A 207 -26.91 -4.09 -16.77
C VAL A 207 -26.98 -3.63 -18.22
N PRO A 208 -27.97 -4.05 -19.01
CA PRO A 208 -28.18 -3.50 -20.36
C PRO A 208 -28.43 -2.00 -20.29
N LEU A 209 -27.68 -1.21 -21.04
CA LEU A 209 -27.85 0.25 -21.09
C LEU A 209 -29.22 0.64 -21.65
N ASP A 210 -29.74 -0.14 -22.59
CA ASP A 210 -31.07 0.07 -23.19
C ASP A 210 -32.21 -0.12 -22.17
N SER A 211 -31.93 -0.73 -21.01
CA SER A 211 -32.91 -0.87 -19.92
C SER A 211 -32.95 0.34 -18.98
N LEU A 212 -32.03 1.30 -19.15
CA LEU A 212 -31.92 2.48 -18.31
C LEU A 212 -32.71 3.66 -18.92
N PRO A 213 -33.47 4.43 -18.12
CA PRO A 213 -34.13 5.65 -18.59
C PRO A 213 -33.15 6.73 -19.10
N SER A 214 -31.96 6.78 -18.52
CA SER A 214 -30.82 7.59 -18.95
C SER A 214 -29.51 6.87 -18.66
N THR A 215 -28.47 7.15 -19.45
CA THR A 215 -27.15 6.54 -19.32
C THR A 215 -26.30 7.29 -18.29
N ASP A 216 -26.76 7.31 -17.05
CA ASP A 216 -26.05 7.89 -15.90
C ASP A 216 -26.14 6.99 -14.66
N VAL A 217 -25.29 7.28 -13.66
CA VAL A 217 -25.19 6.52 -12.41
C VAL A 217 -26.52 6.52 -11.63
N GLY A 218 -27.27 7.61 -11.61
CA GLY A 218 -28.53 7.74 -10.88
C GLY A 218 -29.63 6.84 -11.46
N SER A 219 -29.76 6.80 -12.78
CA SER A 219 -30.65 5.89 -13.49
C SER A 219 -30.25 4.43 -13.30
N LEU A 220 -28.94 4.13 -13.31
CA LEU A 220 -28.42 2.81 -12.99
C LEU A 220 -28.79 2.36 -11.56
N LYS A 221 -28.57 3.21 -10.55
CA LYS A 221 -28.98 2.93 -9.15
C LYS A 221 -30.47 2.66 -9.04
N SER A 222 -31.28 3.48 -9.71
CA SER A 222 -32.74 3.34 -9.70
C SER A 222 -33.22 2.05 -10.38
N ALA A 223 -32.60 1.67 -11.50
CA ALA A 223 -32.88 0.42 -12.19
C ALA A 223 -32.50 -0.80 -11.34
N LEU A 224 -31.35 -0.75 -10.66
CA LEU A 224 -30.90 -1.79 -9.74
C LEU A 224 -31.82 -1.94 -8.52
N ALA A 225 -32.22 -0.83 -7.91
CA ALA A 225 -33.15 -0.82 -6.79
C ALA A 225 -34.52 -1.41 -7.13
N LYS A 226 -34.99 -1.24 -8.38
CA LYS A 226 -36.23 -1.85 -8.88
C LYS A 226 -36.07 -3.35 -9.20
N ARG A 227 -34.88 -3.77 -9.61
CA ARG A 227 -34.60 -5.16 -10.00
C ARG A 227 -34.44 -6.10 -8.81
N ASP A 228 -33.92 -5.60 -7.68
CA ASP A 228 -33.73 -6.38 -6.47
C ASP A 228 -33.96 -5.51 -5.23
N THR A 229 -34.88 -5.93 -4.35
CA THR A 229 -35.19 -5.22 -3.10
C THR A 229 -33.98 -5.06 -2.18
N ARG A 230 -32.97 -5.94 -2.27
CA ARG A 230 -31.71 -5.81 -1.52
C ARG A 230 -30.87 -4.61 -1.97
N LEU A 231 -31.07 -4.14 -3.20
CA LEU A 231 -30.40 -3.00 -3.82
C LEU A 231 -31.13 -1.67 -3.59
N SER A 232 -32.30 -1.65 -2.92
CA SER A 232 -33.00 -0.39 -2.60
C SER A 232 -32.14 0.57 -1.77
N LYS A 233 -31.23 0.04 -0.96
CA LYS A 233 -30.29 0.83 -0.16
C LYS A 233 -29.25 1.60 -0.99
N LEU A 234 -29.09 1.31 -2.28
CA LEU A 234 -28.28 2.13 -3.20
C LEU A 234 -28.85 3.53 -3.36
N THR A 235 -30.17 3.68 -3.25
CA THR A 235 -30.89 4.96 -3.38
C THR A 235 -31.17 5.64 -2.04
N GLU A 236 -31.07 4.92 -0.92
CA GLU A 236 -31.51 5.39 0.41
C GLU A 236 -30.34 5.82 1.34
N GLY A 237 -29.07 5.61 0.99
CA GLY A 237 -27.96 5.75 1.94
C GLY A 237 -26.59 6.13 1.35
N ARG A 238 -25.62 6.32 2.25
CA ARG A 238 -24.23 6.80 2.03
C ARG A 238 -23.34 5.91 1.13
N VAL A 239 -23.93 5.10 0.25
CA VAL A 239 -23.19 4.26 -0.70
C VAL A 239 -22.48 5.16 -1.70
N LEU A 240 -21.17 5.06 -1.73
CA LEU A 240 -20.30 5.75 -2.66
C LEU A 240 -20.28 5.01 -4.00
N CYS A 241 -19.99 5.78 -5.05
CA CYS A 241 -19.89 5.29 -6.41
C CYS A 241 -18.55 5.70 -7.02
N ALA A 242 -17.95 4.82 -7.80
CA ALA A 242 -16.86 5.15 -8.70
C ALA A 242 -17.13 4.61 -10.10
N VAL A 243 -16.76 5.37 -11.13
CA VAL A 243 -16.74 4.95 -12.53
C VAL A 243 -15.26 4.84 -12.93
N ASN A 244 -14.82 3.66 -13.38
CA ASN A 244 -13.43 3.40 -13.76
C ASN A 244 -12.41 3.84 -12.69
N GLN A 245 -12.68 3.49 -11.42
CA GLN A 245 -11.87 3.84 -10.24
C GLN A 245 -11.85 5.33 -9.86
N VAL A 246 -12.65 6.18 -10.52
CA VAL A 246 -12.80 7.61 -10.21
C VAL A 246 -14.13 7.86 -9.52
N MET A 247 -14.11 8.61 -8.41
CA MET A 247 -15.33 8.97 -7.66
C MET A 247 -16.38 9.64 -8.56
N ALA A 248 -17.62 9.15 -8.47
CA ALA A 248 -18.73 9.58 -9.31
C ALA A 248 -19.95 9.97 -8.48
N HIS A 249 -20.79 10.82 -9.06
CA HIS A 249 -22.07 11.27 -8.52
C HIS A 249 -23.21 10.84 -9.44
N ASP A 250 -24.46 10.99 -9.00
CA ASP A 250 -25.61 10.42 -9.72
C ASP A 250 -25.77 10.94 -11.17
N ALA A 251 -25.36 12.18 -11.45
CA ALA A 251 -25.38 12.74 -12.80
C ALA A 251 -24.18 12.35 -13.68
N THR A 252 -23.27 11.49 -13.19
CA THR A 252 -22.09 11.05 -13.97
C THR A 252 -22.55 10.15 -15.12
N PRO A 253 -22.21 10.49 -16.38
CA PRO A 253 -22.58 9.66 -17.53
C PRO A 253 -21.81 8.34 -17.52
N ILE A 254 -22.42 7.30 -18.08
CA ILE A 254 -21.84 5.96 -18.23
C ILE A 254 -22.01 5.45 -19.67
N THR A 255 -21.07 4.64 -20.09
CA THR A 255 -20.97 4.03 -21.42
C THR A 255 -20.85 2.51 -21.31
N ASN A 256 -20.86 1.83 -22.44
CA ASN A 256 -20.73 0.36 -22.52
C ASN A 256 -19.30 -0.14 -22.22
N ASP A 257 -18.33 0.78 -22.15
CA ASP A 257 -16.94 0.48 -21.82
C ASP A 257 -16.63 0.72 -20.32
N ASP A 258 -17.60 1.22 -19.56
CA ASP A 258 -17.40 1.63 -18.17
C ASP A 258 -17.64 0.50 -17.15
N GLU A 259 -16.85 0.54 -16.08
CA GLU A 259 -17.08 -0.21 -14.85
C GLU A 259 -17.57 0.72 -13.74
N VAL A 260 -18.75 0.42 -13.19
CA VAL A 260 -19.34 1.16 -12.08
C VAL A 260 -19.21 0.35 -10.79
N ALA A 261 -18.56 0.90 -9.77
CA ALA A 261 -18.40 0.26 -8.47
C ALA A 261 -19.22 0.98 -7.39
N PHE A 262 -20.02 0.22 -6.63
CA PHE A 262 -20.71 0.68 -5.43
C PHE A 262 -20.05 0.13 -4.17
N PHE A 263 -19.85 0.99 -3.17
CA PHE A 263 -19.16 0.64 -1.93
C PHE A 263 -19.63 1.48 -0.74
N PRO A 264 -19.58 0.96 0.50
CA PRO A 264 -19.89 1.75 1.68
C PRO A 264 -18.90 2.91 1.86
N PRO A 265 -19.30 3.99 2.55
CA PRO A 265 -18.36 5.06 2.87
C PRO A 265 -17.28 4.52 3.79
N VAL A 266 -16.04 4.96 3.61
CA VAL A 266 -14.96 4.63 4.54
C VAL A 266 -15.23 5.40 5.84
N THR A 267 -15.93 4.77 6.78
CA THR A 267 -15.92 5.23 8.17
C THR A 267 -14.54 4.88 8.69
N GLY A 268 -13.71 5.91 8.94
CA GLY A 268 -12.42 5.71 9.60
C GLY A 268 -12.62 4.86 10.84
N GLY A 269 -12.01 3.67 10.83
CA GLY A 269 -11.67 2.92 12.03
C GLY A 269 -10.42 3.50 12.69
#